data_AF-A0A8B9H2M9-F1
#
_entry.id   AF-A0A8B9H2M9-F1
#
_cell.length_a   1.000
_cell.length_b   1.000
_cell.length_c   1.000
_cell.angle_alpha   90.00
_cell.angle_beta   90.00
_cell.angle_gamma   90.00
#
_symmetry.space_group_name_H-M   'P 1'
#
loop_
_entity.id
_entity.type
_entity.pdbx_description
1 polymer ?
#
loop_
_entity_poly.entity_id
_entity_poly.type
_entity_poly.pdbx_seq_one_letter_code
_entity_poly.pdbx_strand_id
1 'polypeptide(L)' 'MGIHGLAKLIADQAPSAIKEQDIKNYFGRKIAVDASMCIYQFLIAVRQDGNVLQNEDGETTR' A
#
# COMPACT_ATOMS: atom_id res chain seq x y z
N MET A 1 -1.38 -4.01 -10.98
CA MET A 1 -1.26 -5.49 -10.84
C MET A 1 0.21 -5.86 -10.74
N GLY A 2 0.56 -6.82 -9.88
CA GLY A 2 1.95 -7.24 -9.65
C GLY A 2 2.26 -8.63 -10.18
N ILE A 3 3.40 -9.21 -9.78
CA ILE A 3 3.80 -10.57 -10.12
C ILE A 3 3.16 -11.54 -9.12
N HIS A 4 2.25 -12.39 -9.61
CA HIS A 4 1.55 -13.37 -8.78
C HIS A 4 2.53 -14.35 -8.14
N GLY A 5 2.42 -14.56 -6.83
CA GLY A 5 3.24 -15.52 -6.08
C GLY A 5 4.67 -15.09 -5.76
N LEU A 6 5.15 -13.95 -6.26
CA LEU A 6 6.55 -13.54 -6.06
C LEU A 6 6.93 -13.37 -4.58
N ALA A 7 6.06 -12.74 -3.78
CA ALA A 7 6.33 -12.54 -2.36
C ALA A 7 6.52 -13.88 -1.61
N LYS A 8 5.66 -14.86 -1.91
CA LYS A 8 5.76 -16.22 -1.34
C LYS A 8 7.05 -16.90 -1.78
N LEU A 9 7.37 -16.85 -3.08
CA LEU A 9 8.59 -17.45 -3.61
C LEU A 9 9.85 -16.90 -2.91
N ILE A 10 9.94 -15.58 -2.73
CA ILE A 10 11.08 -14.95 -2.04
C ILE A 10 11.13 -15.40 -0.58
N ALA A 11 9.98 -15.44 0.11
CA ALA A 11 9.91 -15.91 1.50
C ALA A 11 10.40 -17.36 1.64
N ASP A 12 10.03 -18.24 0.71
CA ASP A 12 10.36 -19.67 0.77
C ASP A 12 11.82 -19.95 0.33
N GLN A 13 12.32 -19.28 -0.71
CA GLN A 13 13.59 -19.63 -1.37
C GLN A 13 14.74 -18.65 -1.08
N ALA A 14 14.44 -17.42 -0.66
CA ALA A 14 15.44 -16.39 -0.40
C ALA A 14 15.04 -15.51 0.82
N PRO A 15 14.76 -16.09 2.00
CA PRO A 15 14.25 -15.35 3.15
C PRO A 15 15.18 -14.22 3.61
N SER A 16 16.49 -14.35 3.39
CA SER A 16 17.48 -13.31 3.72
C SER A 16 17.34 -12.01 2.91
N ALA A 17 16.59 -12.02 1.82
CA ALA A 17 16.27 -10.83 1.04
C ALA A 17 15.17 -9.97 1.69
N ILE A 18 14.37 -10.53 2.61
CA ILE A 18 13.30 -9.82 3.33
C ILE A 18 13.88 -9.28 4.63
N LYS A 19 13.71 -7.98 4.87
CA LYS A 19 14.18 -7.30 6.09
C LYS A 19 13.04 -6.53 6.72
N GLU A 20 12.60 -6.98 7.89
CA GLU A 20 11.66 -6.24 8.73
C GLU A 20 12.40 -5.21 9.55
N GLN A 21 11.92 -3.97 9.54
CA GLN A 21 12.55 -2.82 10.22
C GLN A 21 11.46 -1.85 10.67
N ASP A 22 11.69 -1.21 11.82
CA ASP A 22 10.80 -0.15 12.30
C ASP A 22 10.87 1.09 11.40
N ILE A 23 9.74 1.80 11.27
CA ILE A 23 9.67 3.02 10.45
C ILE A 23 10.68 4.09 10.87
N LYS A 24 11.04 4.13 12.17
CA LYS A 24 12.03 5.06 12.74
C LYS A 24 13.41 4.89 12.10
N ASN A 25 13.75 3.68 11.65
CA ASN A 25 15.03 3.38 11.01
C ASN A 25 15.17 4.04 9.63
N TYR A 26 14.08 4.58 9.06
CA TYR A 26 14.07 5.26 7.78
C TYR A 26 14.09 6.80 7.90
N PHE A 27 14.23 7.36 9.10
CA PHE A 27 14.32 8.81 9.28
C PHE A 27 15.45 9.43 8.45
N GLY A 28 15.18 10.55 7.78
CA GLY A 28 16.15 11.24 6.92
C GLY A 28 16.39 10.58 5.56
N ARG A 29 15.73 9.45 5.26
CA ARG A 29 15.82 8.79 3.95
C ARG A 29 14.76 9.36 3.00
N LYS A 30 15.17 9.66 1.77
CA LYS A 30 14.22 9.97 0.69
C LYS A 30 13.76 8.66 0.07
N ILE A 31 12.45 8.50 -0.09
CA ILE A 31 11.81 7.31 -0.66
C ILE A 31 10.89 7.78 -1.79
N ALA A 32 10.99 7.13 -2.95
CA ALA A 32 10.02 7.34 -4.03
C ALA A 32 8.79 6.48 -3.77
N VAL A 33 7.61 7.08 -3.86
CA VAL A 33 6.32 6.42 -3.60
C VAL A 33 5.53 6.37 -4.91
N ASP A 34 4.94 5.20 -5.20
CA ASP A 34 3.99 5.06 -6.30
C ASP A 34 2.63 5.63 -5.89
N ALA A 35 2.35 6.86 -6.31
CA ALA A 35 1.12 7.55 -6.00
C ALA A 35 -0.13 6.82 -6.51
N SER A 36 -0.07 6.21 -7.70
CA SER A 36 -1.22 5.54 -8.30
C SER A 36 -1.62 4.31 -7.49
N MET A 37 -0.62 3.52 -7.09
CA MET A 37 -0.86 2.34 -6.24
C MET A 37 -1.38 2.73 -4.85
N CYS A 38 -0.85 3.79 -4.23
CA CYS A 38 -1.33 4.27 -2.93
C CYS A 38 -2.78 4.74 -2.98
N ILE A 39 -3.15 5.57 -3.96
CA ILE A 39 -4.53 6.07 -4.10
C ILE A 39 -5.50 4.91 -4.29
N TYR A 40 -5.17 3.95 -5.15
CA TYR A 40 -6.02 2.79 -5.39
C TYR A 40 -6.23 1.96 -4.12
N GLN A 41 -5.18 1.75 -3.32
CA GLN A 41 -5.26 1.04 -2.04
C GLN A 41 -6.16 1.78 -1.04
N PHE A 42 -6.05 3.10 -0.92
CA PHE A 42 -6.91 3.88 -0.04
C PHE A 42 -8.38 3.81 -0.46
N LEU A 43 -8.69 3.96 -1.74
CA LEU A 43 -10.06 3.89 -2.25
C LEU A 43 -10.73 2.52 -2.06
N ILE A 44 -9.95 1.45 -1.92
CA ILE A 44 -10.46 0.13 -1.55
C ILE A 44 -10.68 0.04 -0.04
N ALA A 45 -9.66 0.41 0.74
CA ALA A 45 -9.66 0.23 2.18
C ALA A 45 -10.69 1.11 2.92
N VAL A 46 -11.00 2.28 2.39
CA VAL A 46 -11.86 3.30 3.03
C VAL A 46 -13.34 3.11 2.70
N ARG A 47 -13.72 2.00 2.05
CA ARG A 47 -15.13 1.71 1.77
C ARG A 47 -15.87 1.28 3.03
N GLN A 48 -16.95 1.97 3.37
CA GLN A 48 -17.91 1.56 4.40
C GLN A 48 -19.12 0.92 3.70
N ASP A 49 -19.43 -0.34 4.02
CA ASP A 49 -20.55 -1.10 3.43
C ASP A 49 -20.59 -1.09 1.89
N GLY A 50 -19.42 -1.04 1.25
CA GLY A 50 -19.27 -1.00 -0.22
C GLY A 50 -19.33 0.40 -0.84
N ASN A 51 -19.74 1.41 -0.07
CA ASN A 51 -19.79 2.80 -0.49
C ASN A 51 -18.47 3.51 -0.19
N VAL A 52 -18.06 4.41 -1.09
CA VAL A 52 -16.88 5.25 -0.90
C VAL A 52 -17.28 6.45 -0.04
N LEU A 53 -16.38 6.93 0.83
CA LEU A 53 -16.61 8.16 1.59
C LEU A 53 -16.80 9.36 0.63
N GLN A 54 -17.82 10.16 0.92
CA GLN A 54 -18.20 11.35 0.16
C GLN A 54 -18.37 12.56 1.09
N ASN A 55 -18.14 13.75 0.55
CA ASN A 55 -18.55 15.00 1.20
C ASN A 55 -20.06 15.24 0.99
N GLU A 56 -20.59 16.36 1.52
CA GLU A 56 -22.01 16.72 1.40
C GLU A 56 -22.46 16.95 -0.05
N ASP A 57 -21.52 17.27 -0.95
CA ASP A 57 -21.77 17.48 -2.39
C ASP A 57 -21.73 16.16 -3.20
N GLY A 58 -21.50 15.02 -2.54
CA GLY A 58 -21.42 13.71 -3.18
C GLY A 58 -20.07 13.42 -3.87
N GLU A 59 -19.07 14.27 -3.68
CA GLU A 59 -17.72 14.08 -4.21
C GLU A 59 -16.92 13.14 -3.30
N THR A 60 -16.13 12.25 -3.89
CA THR A 60 -15.24 11.37 -3.12
C THR A 60 -14.24 12.18 -2.32
N THR A 61 -14.10 11.87 -1.03
CA THR A 61 -13.04 12.41 -0.18
C THR A 61 -11.69 11.81 -0.59
N ARG A 62 -11.01 12.46 -1.54
CA ARG A 62 -9.68 12.09 -2.04
C ARG A 62 -8.56 12.69 -1.18
#